data_AF-A0A1V5KL85-F1
#
_entry.id   AF-A0A1V5KL85-F1
#
_cell.length_a   1.000
_cell.length_b   1.000
_cell.length_c   1.000
_cell.angle_alpha   90.00
_cell.angle_beta   90.00
_cell.angle_gamma   90.00
#
_symmetry.space_group_name_H-M   'P 1'
#
loop_
_entity.id
_entity.type
_entity.pdbx_description
1 polymer ?
#
loop_
_entity_poly.entity_id
_entity_poly.type
_entity_poly.pdbx_seq_one_letter_code
_entity_poly.pdbx_strand_id
1 'polypeptide(L)'
;MICPDCGWVALSDECSIPLTYHRSGNILKCHLTGYEMPAPARCPQCQSAKIHGEGFGTQKVEDVVKAILPRAKVCRIDADTMNKRHLFRTILSDFRSGRIDILVGTQMIAKGLDFPNVTLVALINADQSLYMEDFRAAERTFQLLVQVSGRAGRGEKAGEVIVQTSTPHASPIQFARRCDFDGFLDEEIELRREFNYPPFRHLIRHLIRCRNPEKANFYAQNWRKHLDTANIPDLEIRGPVSAPVEKINGEYRVQLWYFAARVIQSMAQIQQLRESFEWDKDIQEHIDVDAFNLM
;
A
#
# COMPACT_ATOMS: atom_id res chain seq x y z
N MET A 1 0.99 -14.72 -8.51
CA MET A 1 0.35 -15.97 -8.96
C MET A 1 0.92 -17.07 -8.09
N ILE A 2 0.06 -17.88 -7.46
CA ILE A 2 0.48 -18.96 -6.56
C ILE A 2 -0.21 -20.25 -7.01
N CYS A 3 0.53 -21.35 -7.09
CA CYS A 3 -0.02 -22.67 -7.38
C CYS A 3 -0.71 -23.23 -6.12
N PRO A 4 -2.01 -23.55 -6.16
CA PRO A 4 -2.72 -24.05 -4.99
C PRO A 4 -2.29 -25.47 -4.59
N ASP A 5 -1.79 -26.28 -5.54
CA ASP A 5 -1.43 -27.68 -5.27
C ASP A 5 -0.01 -27.84 -4.70
N CYS A 6 0.92 -26.91 -4.94
CA CYS A 6 2.32 -27.03 -4.50
C CYS A 6 2.94 -25.78 -3.88
N GLY A 7 2.22 -24.65 -3.84
CA GLY A 7 2.70 -23.40 -3.26
C GLY A 7 3.69 -22.61 -4.11
N TRP A 8 4.02 -23.05 -5.34
CA TRP A 8 4.91 -22.29 -6.23
C TRP A 8 4.40 -20.87 -6.44
N VAL A 9 5.28 -19.88 -6.34
CA VAL A 9 4.96 -18.46 -6.54
C VAL A 9 5.73 -17.91 -7.73
N ALA A 10 5.03 -17.24 -8.66
CA ALA A 10 5.69 -16.48 -9.71
C ALA A 10 6.27 -15.18 -9.13
N LEU A 11 7.59 -15.04 -9.09
CA LEU A 11 8.29 -13.85 -8.61
C LEU A 11 8.81 -13.01 -9.78
N SER A 12 8.92 -11.70 -9.58
CA SER A 12 9.60 -10.81 -10.53
C SER A 12 11.11 -10.88 -10.34
N ASP A 13 11.88 -11.06 -11.41
CA ASP A 13 13.35 -10.99 -11.34
C ASP A 13 13.86 -9.58 -10.97
N GLU A 14 13.07 -8.55 -11.27
CA GLU A 14 13.43 -7.16 -10.99
C GLU A 14 13.13 -6.72 -9.54
N CYS A 15 12.25 -7.42 -8.83
CA CYS A 15 11.72 -6.96 -7.55
C CYS A 15 11.64 -8.02 -6.46
N SER A 16 11.80 -9.29 -6.84
CA SER A 16 11.61 -10.46 -5.96
C SER A 16 10.25 -10.52 -5.26
N ILE A 17 9.26 -9.77 -5.75
CA ILE A 17 7.87 -9.81 -5.26
C ILE A 17 7.01 -10.73 -6.13
N PRO A 18 5.89 -11.27 -5.60
CA PRO A 18 4.92 -12.02 -6.39
C PRO A 18 4.32 -11.18 -7.53
N LEU A 19 4.33 -11.73 -8.74
CA LEU A 19 3.69 -11.13 -9.91
C LEU A 19 2.16 -11.31 -9.87
N THR A 20 1.40 -10.30 -10.25
CA THR A 20 -0.07 -10.38 -10.36
C THR A 20 -0.45 -11.00 -11.70
N TYR A 21 -1.40 -11.95 -11.69
CA TYR A 21 -1.93 -12.55 -12.92
C TYR A 21 -3.04 -11.70 -13.51
N HIS A 22 -2.88 -11.31 -14.77
CA HIS A 22 -3.84 -10.55 -15.57
C HIS A 22 -4.43 -11.45 -16.65
N ARG A 23 -5.67 -11.91 -16.41
CA ARG A 23 -6.35 -12.89 -17.27
C ARG A 23 -6.65 -12.36 -18.67
N SER A 24 -6.97 -11.07 -18.82
CA SER A 24 -7.33 -10.45 -20.09
C SER A 24 -6.21 -10.47 -21.13
N GLY A 25 -4.95 -10.45 -20.68
CA GLY A 25 -3.77 -10.60 -21.54
C GLY A 25 -3.07 -11.95 -21.40
N ASN A 26 -3.52 -12.80 -20.49
CA ASN A 26 -2.80 -13.99 -20.03
C ASN A 26 -1.32 -13.70 -19.66
N ILE A 27 -1.10 -12.59 -18.97
CA ILE A 27 0.23 -12.12 -18.55
C ILE A 27 0.35 -12.06 -17.03
N LEU A 28 1.58 -12.15 -16.54
CA LEU A 28 1.98 -11.83 -15.19
C LEU A 28 2.59 -10.42 -15.21
N LYS A 29 2.18 -9.56 -14.28
CA LYS A 29 2.65 -8.17 -14.20
C LYS A 29 3.12 -7.82 -12.80
N CYS A 30 4.25 -7.13 -12.74
CA CYS A 30 4.69 -6.43 -11.54
C CYS A 30 4.09 -5.02 -11.55
N HIS A 31 3.29 -4.66 -10.53
CA HIS A 31 2.74 -3.29 -10.44
C HIS A 31 3.74 -2.27 -9.90
N LEU A 32 4.88 -2.71 -9.35
CA LEU A 32 5.92 -1.80 -8.86
C LEU A 32 6.87 -1.34 -9.97
N THR A 33 7.17 -2.21 -10.94
CA THR A 33 8.13 -1.91 -12.02
C THR A 33 7.51 -1.86 -13.41
N GLY A 34 6.31 -2.43 -13.57
CA GLY A 34 5.69 -2.61 -14.88
C GLY A 34 6.24 -3.79 -15.67
N TYR A 35 7.15 -4.59 -15.11
CA TYR A 35 7.64 -5.84 -15.72
C TYR A 35 6.47 -6.77 -16.06
N GLU A 36 6.46 -7.30 -17.28
CA GLU A 36 5.44 -8.21 -17.78
C GLU A 36 6.08 -9.48 -18.36
N MET A 37 5.47 -10.63 -18.10
CA MET A 37 5.85 -11.90 -18.73
C MET A 37 4.61 -12.75 -19.03
N PRO A 38 4.66 -13.70 -19.98
CA PRO A 38 3.54 -14.61 -20.24
C PRO A 38 3.22 -15.46 -19.00
N ALA A 39 1.95 -15.68 -18.71
CA ALA A 39 1.54 -16.58 -17.64
C ALA A 39 1.73 -18.05 -18.07
N PRO A 40 2.43 -18.89 -17.30
CA PRO A 40 2.67 -20.28 -17.67
C PRO A 40 1.35 -21.08 -17.62
N ALA A 41 1.07 -21.86 -18.66
CA ALA A 41 -0.17 -22.65 -18.80
C ALA A 41 -0.36 -23.72 -17.71
N ARG A 42 0.75 -24.14 -17.07
CA ARG A 42 0.82 -25.13 -16.00
C ARG A 42 1.88 -24.72 -15.00
N CYS A 43 1.73 -25.14 -13.76
CA CYS A 43 2.73 -24.88 -12.74
C CYS A 43 4.10 -25.42 -13.17
N PRO A 44 5.15 -24.58 -13.21
CA PRO A 44 6.50 -25.05 -13.55
C PRO A 44 7.02 -26.14 -12.62
N GLN A 45 6.57 -26.16 -11.36
CA GLN A 45 7.03 -27.07 -10.32
C GLN A 45 6.22 -28.38 -10.24
N CYS A 46 4.88 -28.33 -10.28
CA CYS A 46 4.03 -29.53 -10.12
C CYS A 46 3.14 -29.85 -11.32
N GLN A 47 3.25 -29.09 -12.42
CA GLN A 47 2.48 -29.27 -13.65
C GLN A 47 0.94 -29.14 -13.51
N SER A 48 0.46 -28.67 -12.36
CA SER A 48 -0.95 -28.40 -12.14
C SER A 48 -1.48 -27.32 -13.08
N ALA A 49 -2.64 -27.57 -13.68
CA ALA A 49 -3.40 -26.58 -14.45
C ALA A 49 -4.20 -25.61 -13.55
N LYS A 50 -4.34 -25.91 -12.24
CA LYS A 50 -5.03 -25.05 -11.28
C LYS A 50 -4.25 -23.79 -10.91
N ILE A 51 -3.04 -23.61 -11.47
CA ILE A 51 -2.23 -22.42 -11.24
C ILE A 51 -2.88 -21.13 -11.75
N HIS A 52 -3.79 -21.25 -12.72
CA HIS A 52 -4.66 -20.17 -13.20
C HIS A 52 -5.89 -19.95 -12.30
N GLY A 53 -5.85 -20.45 -11.06
CA GLY A 53 -6.92 -20.38 -10.09
C GLY A 53 -7.47 -18.96 -9.87
N GLU A 54 -8.70 -18.92 -9.37
CA GLU A 54 -9.62 -17.78 -9.23
C GLU A 54 -8.91 -16.43 -9.07
N GLY A 55 -9.35 -15.43 -9.83
CA GLY A 55 -8.80 -14.07 -9.80
C GLY A 55 -8.62 -13.59 -8.35
N PHE A 56 -7.63 -12.73 -8.12
CA PHE A 56 -7.40 -12.13 -6.80
C PHE A 56 -7.82 -10.66 -6.83
N GLY A 57 -8.27 -10.13 -5.69
CA GLY A 57 -8.67 -8.72 -5.55
C GLY A 57 -9.95 -8.35 -6.31
N THR A 58 -9.95 -7.19 -6.96
CA THR A 58 -11.12 -6.58 -7.63
C THR A 58 -11.69 -7.45 -8.76
N GLN A 59 -10.84 -8.21 -9.45
CA GLN A 59 -11.28 -9.11 -10.51
C GLN A 59 -12.14 -10.26 -9.98
N LYS A 60 -11.78 -10.85 -8.83
CA LYS A 60 -12.59 -11.90 -8.19
C LYS A 60 -13.97 -11.38 -7.84
N VAL A 61 -13.99 -10.18 -7.25
CA VAL A 61 -15.22 -9.52 -6.83
C VAL A 61 -16.11 -9.25 -8.05
N GLU A 62 -15.54 -8.75 -9.15
CA GLU A 62 -16.27 -8.55 -10.40
C GLU A 62 -16.90 -9.85 -10.92
N ASP A 63 -16.12 -10.94 -11.00
CA ASP A 63 -16.59 -12.24 -11.49
C ASP A 63 -17.72 -12.81 -10.63
N VAL A 64 -17.57 -12.77 -9.30
CA VAL A 64 -18.59 -13.24 -8.35
C VAL A 64 -19.86 -12.40 -8.43
N VAL A 65 -19.74 -11.07 -8.48
CA VAL A 65 -20.89 -10.17 -8.60
C VAL A 65 -21.64 -10.42 -9.90
N LYS A 66 -20.94 -10.58 -11.03
CA LYS A 66 -21.57 -10.90 -12.32
C LYS A 66 -22.29 -12.25 -12.30
N ALA A 67 -21.75 -13.24 -11.59
CA ALA A 67 -22.37 -14.55 -11.45
C ALA A 67 -23.66 -14.50 -10.60
N ILE A 68 -23.65 -13.74 -9.51
CA ILE A 68 -24.81 -13.60 -8.60
C ILE A 68 -25.88 -12.67 -9.19
N LEU A 69 -25.46 -11.60 -9.88
CA LEU A 69 -26.33 -10.55 -10.43
C LEU A 69 -26.15 -10.44 -11.95
N PRO A 70 -26.56 -11.45 -12.74
CA PRO A 70 -26.29 -11.52 -14.18
C PRO A 70 -26.97 -10.42 -15.00
N ARG A 71 -27.97 -9.73 -14.43
CA ARG A 71 -28.67 -8.61 -15.09
C ARG A 71 -28.06 -7.25 -14.79
N ALA A 72 -27.20 -7.15 -13.76
CA ALA A 72 -26.58 -5.89 -13.37
C ALA A 72 -25.39 -5.57 -14.29
N LYS A 73 -25.27 -4.30 -14.68
CA LYS A 73 -24.11 -3.77 -15.38
C LYS A 73 -23.00 -3.50 -14.38
N VAL A 74 -22.05 -4.42 -14.33
CA VAL A 74 -20.87 -4.35 -13.46
C VAL A 74 -19.68 -3.79 -14.24
N CYS A 75 -18.99 -2.80 -13.67
CA CYS A 75 -17.75 -2.26 -14.22
C CYS A 75 -16.65 -2.26 -13.17
N ARG A 76 -15.40 -2.54 -13.60
CA ARG A 76 -14.22 -2.52 -12.74
C ARG A 76 -13.35 -1.29 -13.00
N ILE A 77 -12.89 -0.66 -11.92
CA ILE A 77 -11.92 0.43 -11.93
C ILE A 77 -10.76 0.11 -10.98
N ASP A 78 -9.56 0.01 -11.53
CA ASP A 78 -8.30 -0.16 -10.81
C ASP A 78 -7.14 0.43 -11.63
N ALA A 79 -5.93 0.41 -11.07
CA ALA A 79 -4.75 0.99 -11.71
C ALA A 79 -4.47 0.40 -13.11
N ASP A 80 -4.89 -0.84 -13.37
CA ASP A 80 -4.61 -1.55 -14.61
C ASP A 80 -5.61 -1.26 -15.72
N THR A 81 -6.87 -1.03 -15.35
CA THR A 81 -7.94 -0.60 -16.27
C THR A 81 -7.84 0.89 -16.65
N MET A 82 -7.02 1.66 -15.93
CA MET A 82 -6.89 3.12 -16.03
C MET A 82 -5.98 3.66 -17.15
N ASN A 83 -5.35 2.81 -17.98
CA ASN A 83 -4.40 3.26 -19.02
C ASN A 83 -4.98 4.25 -20.07
N LYS A 84 -6.28 4.55 -20.04
CA LYS A 84 -6.92 5.57 -20.88
C LYS A 84 -7.70 6.57 -20.01
N ARG A 85 -7.15 7.78 -19.81
CA ARG A 85 -7.75 8.88 -19.03
C ARG A 85 -9.20 9.21 -19.44
N HIS A 86 -9.53 9.03 -20.72
CA HIS A 86 -10.89 9.20 -21.24
C HIS A 86 -11.86 8.12 -20.73
N LEU A 87 -11.42 6.86 -20.65
CA LEU A 87 -12.25 5.73 -20.23
C LEU A 87 -12.73 5.91 -18.80
N PHE A 88 -11.85 6.39 -17.90
CA PHE A 88 -12.20 6.67 -16.51
C PHE A 88 -13.36 7.68 -16.40
N ARG A 89 -13.27 8.82 -17.11
CA ARG A 89 -14.34 9.83 -17.09
C ARG A 89 -15.66 9.29 -17.65
N THR A 90 -15.60 8.49 -18.70
CA THR A 90 -16.79 7.85 -19.28
C THR A 90 -17.46 6.91 -18.30
N ILE A 91 -16.71 6.01 -17.67
CA ILE A 91 -17.25 5.06 -16.68
C ILE A 91 -17.90 5.80 -15.51
N LEU A 92 -17.26 6.86 -15.01
CA LEU A 92 -17.83 7.64 -13.91
C LEU A 92 -19.12 8.38 -14.32
N SER A 93 -19.18 8.90 -15.54
CA SER A 93 -20.39 9.53 -16.09
C SER A 93 -21.52 8.50 -16.24
N ASP A 94 -21.18 7.33 -16.78
CA ASP A 94 -22.11 6.21 -16.95
C ASP A 94 -22.67 5.75 -15.61
N PHE A 95 -21.81 5.56 -14.60
CA PHE A 95 -22.21 5.20 -13.25
C PHE A 95 -23.09 6.28 -12.61
N ARG A 96 -22.70 7.56 -12.70
CA ARG A 96 -23.50 8.67 -12.16
C ARG A 96 -24.89 8.75 -12.79
N SER A 97 -24.99 8.46 -14.09
CA SER A 97 -26.26 8.46 -14.84
C SER A 97 -27.09 7.18 -14.68
N GLY A 98 -26.62 6.18 -13.93
CA GLY A 98 -27.32 4.89 -13.76
C GLY A 98 -27.19 3.95 -14.96
N ARG A 99 -26.26 4.19 -15.90
CA ARG A 99 -25.92 3.25 -16.97
C ARG A 99 -25.07 2.08 -16.49
N ILE A 100 -24.44 2.20 -15.33
CA ILE A 100 -23.71 1.15 -14.62
C ILE A 100 -24.37 1.00 -13.25
N ASP A 101 -24.67 -0.23 -12.87
CA ASP A 101 -25.36 -0.53 -11.60
C ASP A 101 -24.36 -0.75 -10.47
N ILE A 102 -23.22 -1.39 -10.77
CA ILE A 102 -22.22 -1.77 -9.76
C ILE A 102 -20.83 -1.39 -10.25
N LEU A 103 -20.10 -0.69 -9.39
CA LEU A 103 -18.71 -0.32 -9.61
C LEU A 103 -17.80 -1.07 -8.62
N VAL A 104 -16.90 -1.88 -9.15
CA VAL A 104 -15.92 -2.64 -8.36
C VAL A 104 -14.55 -1.98 -8.52
N GLY A 105 -13.82 -1.76 -7.43
CA GLY A 105 -12.48 -1.22 -7.58
C GLY A 105 -11.74 -1.01 -6.27
N THR A 106 -10.57 -0.39 -6.39
CA THR A 106 -9.71 -0.09 -5.24
C THR A 106 -10.09 1.27 -4.63
N GLN A 107 -9.32 1.69 -3.62
CA GLN A 107 -9.48 2.98 -2.91
C GLN A 107 -9.59 4.21 -3.84
N MET A 108 -9.16 4.10 -5.11
CA MET A 108 -9.31 5.16 -6.11
C MET A 108 -10.76 5.59 -6.32
N ILE A 109 -11.74 4.69 -6.21
CA ILE A 109 -13.17 5.04 -6.35
C ILE A 109 -13.64 5.95 -5.21
N ALA A 110 -13.00 5.85 -4.03
CA ALA A 110 -13.43 6.55 -2.83
C ALA A 110 -12.98 8.02 -2.74
N LYS A 111 -12.08 8.50 -3.62
CA LYS A 111 -11.50 9.84 -3.55
C LYS A 111 -12.21 10.84 -4.47
N GLY A 112 -12.74 11.93 -3.91
CA GLY A 112 -13.17 13.13 -4.66
C GLY A 112 -14.38 12.96 -5.59
N LEU A 113 -15.11 11.85 -5.51
CA LEU A 113 -16.23 11.53 -6.41
C LEU A 113 -17.55 11.44 -5.64
N ASP A 114 -18.58 12.11 -6.13
CA ASP A 114 -19.92 12.13 -5.54
C ASP A 114 -20.92 11.40 -6.45
N PHE A 115 -21.61 10.41 -5.88
CA PHE A 115 -22.57 9.56 -6.60
C PHE A 115 -23.91 9.55 -5.86
N PRO A 116 -24.85 10.43 -6.22
CA PRO A 116 -26.11 10.60 -5.47
C PRO A 116 -27.01 9.36 -5.48
N ASN A 117 -26.82 8.46 -6.45
CA ASN A 117 -27.58 7.22 -6.58
C ASN A 117 -26.97 6.04 -5.82
N VAL A 118 -25.84 6.23 -5.13
CA VAL A 118 -25.18 5.15 -4.38
C VAL A 118 -25.81 5.02 -2.99
N THR A 119 -26.56 3.94 -2.81
CA THR A 119 -27.21 3.60 -1.55
C THR A 119 -26.54 2.44 -0.82
N LEU A 120 -25.59 1.75 -1.44
CA LEU A 120 -24.86 0.64 -0.83
C LEU A 120 -23.38 0.75 -1.17
N VAL A 121 -22.52 0.64 -0.15
CA VAL A 121 -21.08 0.52 -0.34
C VAL A 121 -20.58 -0.68 0.45
N ALA A 122 -19.81 -1.55 -0.21
CA ALA A 122 -19.20 -2.71 0.42
C ALA A 122 -17.67 -2.60 0.40
N LEU A 123 -17.05 -2.59 1.58
CA LEU A 123 -15.61 -2.69 1.73
C LEU A 123 -15.23 -4.16 1.95
N ILE A 124 -14.61 -4.75 0.93
CA ILE A 124 -14.14 -6.14 0.96
C ILE A 124 -12.71 -6.16 1.48
N ASN A 125 -12.42 -7.03 2.45
CA ASN A 125 -11.09 -7.22 3.03
C ASN A 125 -10.49 -5.93 3.66
N ALA A 126 -11.21 -5.33 4.61
CA ALA A 126 -10.76 -4.11 5.30
C ALA A 126 -9.44 -4.30 6.06
N ASP A 127 -9.11 -5.53 6.41
CA ASP A 127 -7.90 -5.89 7.18
C ASP A 127 -6.60 -5.61 6.44
N GLN A 128 -6.62 -5.50 5.11
CA GLN A 128 -5.40 -5.27 4.33
C GLN A 128 -4.65 -4.00 4.77
N SER A 129 -5.39 -2.98 5.20
CA SER A 129 -4.80 -1.74 5.72
C SER A 129 -4.30 -1.86 7.16
N LEU A 130 -4.90 -2.75 7.97
CA LEU A 130 -4.54 -2.99 9.37
C LEU A 130 -3.24 -3.77 9.51
N TYR A 131 -3.00 -4.74 8.62
CA TYR A 131 -1.80 -5.57 8.66
C TYR A 131 -0.59 -4.95 7.95
N MET A 132 -0.67 -3.67 7.60
CA MET A 132 0.48 -2.94 7.09
C MET A 132 1.48 -2.73 8.22
N GLU A 133 2.76 -2.98 7.96
CA GLU A 133 3.87 -2.73 8.90
C GLU A 133 4.18 -1.22 9.02
N ASP A 134 3.16 -0.44 9.34
CA ASP A 134 3.20 1.01 9.50
C ASP A 134 2.41 1.35 10.77
N PHE A 135 3.00 2.15 11.67
CA PHE A 135 2.31 2.55 12.90
C PHE A 135 1.03 3.35 12.61
N ARG A 136 0.88 3.91 11.40
CA ARG A 136 -0.33 4.60 10.93
C ARG A 136 -1.39 3.66 10.32
N ALA A 137 -1.21 2.34 10.40
CA ALA A 137 -2.15 1.36 9.85
C ALA A 137 -3.58 1.58 10.37
N ALA A 138 -3.75 1.72 11.69
CA ALA A 138 -5.06 1.95 12.31
C ALA A 138 -5.71 3.25 11.82
N GLU A 139 -4.95 4.36 11.80
CA GLU A 139 -5.38 5.66 11.26
C GLU A 139 -5.88 5.52 9.82
N ARG A 140 -5.11 4.85 8.95
CA ARG A 140 -5.47 4.64 7.55
C ARG A 140 -6.73 3.81 7.39
N THR A 141 -6.88 2.75 8.18
CA THR A 141 -8.10 1.93 8.18
C THR A 141 -9.31 2.74 8.59
N PHE A 142 -9.20 3.51 9.68
CA PHE A 142 -10.28 4.38 10.14
C PHE A 142 -10.67 5.41 9.07
N GLN A 143 -9.70 6.12 8.50
CA GLN A 143 -9.92 7.10 7.43
C GLN A 143 -10.61 6.48 6.21
N LEU A 144 -10.18 5.28 5.80
CA LEU A 144 -10.81 4.54 4.71
C LEU A 144 -12.27 4.23 5.02
N LEU A 145 -12.56 3.69 6.20
CA LEU A 145 -13.91 3.34 6.62
C LEU A 145 -14.81 4.57 6.68
N VAL A 146 -14.37 5.66 7.30
CA VAL A 146 -15.14 6.91 7.36
C VAL A 146 -15.35 7.51 5.97
N GLN A 147 -14.32 7.54 5.13
CA GLN A 147 -14.43 8.05 3.76
C GLN A 147 -15.44 7.25 2.94
N VAL A 148 -15.38 5.93 3.03
CA VAL A 148 -16.25 5.00 2.31
C VAL A 148 -17.69 5.11 2.83
N SER A 149 -17.87 5.16 4.15
CA SER A 149 -19.19 5.36 4.76
C SER A 149 -19.83 6.67 4.32
N GLY A 150 -19.02 7.73 4.21
CA GLY A 150 -19.48 9.00 3.69
C GLY A 150 -19.83 8.99 2.20
N ARG A 151 -19.68 7.90 1.44
CA ARG A 151 -20.10 7.82 0.02
C ARG A 151 -21.52 7.28 -0.15
N ALA A 152 -21.99 6.46 0.77
CA ALA A 152 -23.37 6.00 0.78
C ALA A 152 -24.27 7.09 1.38
N GLY A 153 -25.46 7.30 0.80
CA GLY A 153 -26.51 8.10 1.45
C GLY A 153 -26.26 9.61 1.52
N ARG A 154 -25.54 10.20 0.56
CA ARG A 154 -25.41 11.67 0.42
C ARG A 154 -26.64 12.38 -0.16
N GLY A 155 -27.59 11.62 -0.70
CA GLY A 155 -28.87 12.14 -1.19
C GLY A 155 -30.00 11.98 -0.16
N GLU A 156 -31.25 12.02 -0.61
CA GLU A 156 -32.42 11.76 0.26
C GLU A 156 -32.59 10.27 0.62
N LYS A 157 -31.82 9.39 0.00
CA LYS A 157 -31.91 7.94 0.21
C LYS A 157 -30.95 7.51 1.30
N ALA A 158 -31.44 6.71 2.25
CA ALA A 158 -30.60 6.06 3.25
C ALA A 158 -29.51 5.21 2.56
N GLY A 159 -28.28 5.33 3.06
CA GLY A 159 -27.15 4.53 2.62
C GLY A 159 -26.86 3.39 3.59
N GLU A 160 -26.42 2.26 3.07
CA GLU A 160 -25.89 1.14 3.84
C GLU A 160 -24.40 0.94 3.52
N VAL A 161 -23.64 0.56 4.55
CA VAL A 161 -22.20 0.30 4.44
C VAL A 161 -21.92 -1.06 5.03
N ILE A 162 -21.40 -1.97 4.20
CA ILE A 162 -21.01 -3.31 4.61
C ILE A 162 -19.49 -3.40 4.66
N VAL A 163 -18.95 -3.82 5.81
CA VAL A 163 -17.51 -3.98 6.00
C VAL A 163 -17.21 -5.46 6.24
N GLN A 164 -16.44 -6.06 5.34
CA GLN A 164 -15.92 -7.41 5.52
C GLN A 164 -14.52 -7.35 6.14
N THR A 165 -14.39 -7.95 7.32
CA THR A 165 -13.16 -7.98 8.12
C THR A 165 -13.10 -9.28 8.91
N SER A 166 -11.88 -9.81 9.05
CA SER A 166 -11.54 -10.91 9.95
C SER A 166 -11.24 -10.43 11.38
N THR A 167 -11.05 -9.12 11.58
CA THR A 167 -10.76 -8.48 12.86
C THR A 167 -11.84 -7.47 13.26
N PRO A 168 -13.13 -7.89 13.37
CA PRO A 168 -14.22 -6.95 13.63
C PRO A 168 -14.03 -6.19 14.94
N HIS A 169 -13.28 -6.73 15.90
CA HIS A 169 -13.01 -6.12 17.21
C HIS A 169 -11.88 -5.08 17.22
N ALA A 170 -11.15 -4.88 16.11
CA ALA A 170 -10.08 -3.89 16.08
C ALA A 170 -10.64 -2.48 16.31
N SER A 171 -9.92 -1.68 17.10
CA SER A 171 -10.28 -0.29 17.44
C SER A 171 -10.81 0.53 16.26
N PRO A 172 -10.07 0.70 15.14
CA PRO A 172 -10.52 1.57 14.04
C PRO A 172 -11.83 1.10 13.40
N ILE A 173 -12.15 -0.20 13.46
CA ILE A 173 -13.42 -0.74 12.97
C ILE A 173 -14.56 -0.41 13.95
N GLN A 174 -14.33 -0.56 15.26
CA GLN A 174 -15.33 -0.28 16.28
C GLN A 174 -15.69 1.21 16.35
N PHE A 175 -14.70 2.10 16.28
CA PHE A 175 -14.94 3.55 16.23
C PHE A 175 -15.61 3.97 14.93
N ALA A 176 -15.16 3.45 13.78
CA ALA A 176 -15.78 3.77 12.49
C ALA A 176 -17.26 3.31 12.42
N ARG A 177 -17.61 2.17 13.02
CA ARG A 177 -19.00 1.69 13.11
C ARG A 177 -19.91 2.69 13.85
N ARG A 178 -19.38 3.44 14.81
CA ARG A 178 -20.12 4.41 15.62
C ARG A 178 -20.00 5.84 15.10
N CYS A 179 -19.24 6.05 14.02
CA CYS A 179 -18.83 7.37 13.54
C CYS A 179 -18.15 8.22 14.63
N ASP A 180 -17.44 7.57 15.55
CA ASP A 180 -16.81 8.23 16.71
C ASP A 180 -15.35 8.59 16.37
N PHE A 181 -15.18 9.76 15.75
CA PHE A 181 -13.87 10.28 15.39
C PHE A 181 -13.08 10.74 16.62
N ASP A 182 -13.72 11.45 17.54
CA ASP A 182 -13.05 12.03 18.69
C ASP A 182 -12.51 10.93 19.61
N GLY A 183 -13.31 9.88 19.87
CA GLY A 183 -12.86 8.73 20.66
C GLY A 183 -11.72 7.95 19.99
N PHE A 184 -11.73 7.82 18.66
CA PHE A 184 -10.62 7.20 17.93
C PHE A 184 -9.35 8.05 18.03
N LEU A 185 -9.47 9.37 17.85
CA LEU A 185 -8.35 10.30 17.93
C LEU A 185 -7.70 10.28 19.31
N ASP A 186 -8.52 10.28 20.37
CA ASP A 186 -8.03 10.22 21.75
C ASP A 186 -7.27 8.91 22.02
N GLU A 187 -7.77 7.76 21.58
CA GLU A 187 -7.05 6.49 21.75
C GLU A 187 -5.74 6.46 20.93
N GLU A 188 -5.80 6.83 19.66
CA GLU A 188 -4.65 6.82 18.75
C GLU A 188 -3.56 7.77 19.24
N ILE A 189 -3.91 8.96 19.71
CA ILE A 189 -2.92 9.96 20.15
C ILE A 189 -2.23 9.54 21.46
N GLU A 190 -2.94 8.88 22.38
CA GLU A 190 -2.33 8.33 23.59
C GLU A 190 -1.35 7.20 23.25
N LEU A 191 -1.74 6.27 22.37
CA LEU A 191 -0.85 5.21 21.90
C LEU A 191 0.42 5.78 21.24
N ARG A 192 0.28 6.79 20.38
CA ARG A 192 1.43 7.44 19.75
C ARG A 192 2.30 8.19 20.75
N ARG A 193 1.74 8.71 21.83
CA ARG A 193 2.51 9.34 22.90
C ARG A 193 3.31 8.30 23.67
N GLU A 194 2.68 7.18 24.05
CA GLU A 194 3.30 6.10 24.80
C GLU A 194 4.49 5.48 24.06
N PHE A 195 4.31 5.16 22.78
CA PHE A 195 5.37 4.59 21.96
C PHE A 195 6.35 5.63 21.39
N ASN A 196 6.10 6.91 21.67
CA ASN A 196 6.80 8.04 21.08
C ASN A 196 6.86 7.85 19.56
N TYR A 197 5.76 8.10 18.86
CA TYR A 197 5.64 8.13 17.40
C TYR A 197 5.12 9.52 16.96
N PRO A 198 5.27 9.88 15.67
CA PRO A 198 4.69 11.11 15.14
C PRO A 198 3.21 11.27 15.50
N PRO A 199 2.77 12.40 16.07
CA PRO A 199 3.41 13.72 15.97
C PRO A 199 4.35 14.10 17.14
N PHE A 200 4.59 13.23 18.11
CA PHE A 200 5.44 13.54 19.29
C PHE A 200 6.94 13.52 19.00
N ARG A 201 7.31 13.00 17.83
CA ARG A 201 8.67 13.04 17.28
C ARG A 201 8.60 13.06 15.76
N HIS A 202 9.71 13.39 15.12
CA HIS A 202 9.87 13.28 13.68
C HIS A 202 10.42 11.90 13.30
N LEU A 203 9.90 11.36 12.20
CA LEU A 203 10.38 10.10 11.60
C LEU A 203 10.94 10.40 10.22
N ILE A 204 12.23 10.19 10.05
CA ILE A 204 12.95 10.45 8.81
C ILE A 204 13.39 9.10 8.25
N ARG A 205 13.08 8.85 6.97
CA ARG A 205 13.54 7.66 6.25
C ARG A 205 14.75 8.01 5.42
N HIS A 206 15.84 7.28 5.60
CA HIS A 206 16.97 7.33 4.69
C HIS A 206 17.05 6.02 3.91
N LEU A 207 16.72 6.09 2.62
CA LEU A 207 16.76 4.98 1.68
C LEU A 207 18.05 5.00 0.87
N ILE A 208 18.80 3.90 0.90
CA ILE A 208 20.01 3.66 0.12
C ILE A 208 19.70 2.58 -0.91
N ARG A 209 20.05 2.84 -2.17
CA ARG A 209 19.75 1.98 -3.31
C ARG A 209 20.99 1.66 -4.11
N CYS A 210 21.12 0.40 -4.52
CA CYS A 210 22.17 -0.04 -5.44
C CYS A 210 21.73 -1.30 -6.19
N ARG A 211 22.25 -1.51 -7.41
CA ARG A 211 22.04 -2.77 -8.14
C ARG A 211 22.74 -3.97 -7.49
N ASN A 212 23.84 -3.73 -6.76
CA ASN A 212 24.55 -4.77 -6.03
C ASN A 212 24.08 -4.78 -4.56
N PRO A 213 23.48 -5.88 -4.06
CA PRO A 213 22.95 -5.97 -2.69
C PRO A 213 24.04 -5.90 -1.61
N GLU A 214 25.20 -6.52 -1.85
CA GLU A 214 26.33 -6.49 -0.91
C GLU A 214 26.88 -5.07 -0.80
N LYS A 215 26.98 -4.36 -1.93
CA LYS A 215 27.40 -2.95 -1.97
C LYS A 215 26.41 -2.05 -1.22
N ALA A 216 25.10 -2.21 -1.45
CA ALA A 216 24.07 -1.45 -0.74
C ALA A 216 24.17 -1.63 0.79
N ASN A 217 24.27 -2.89 1.24
CA ASN A 217 24.39 -3.22 2.66
C ASN A 217 25.70 -2.72 3.27
N PHE A 218 26.82 -2.85 2.55
CA PHE A 218 28.13 -2.36 3.00
C PHE A 218 28.11 -0.84 3.24
N TYR A 219 27.62 -0.07 2.27
CA TYR A 219 27.53 1.38 2.40
C TYR A 219 26.54 1.80 3.51
N ALA A 220 25.39 1.12 3.63
CA ALA A 220 24.43 1.39 4.69
C ALA A 220 25.00 1.11 6.09
N GLN A 221 25.77 0.04 6.25
CA GLN A 221 26.43 -0.30 7.52
C GLN A 221 27.57 0.67 7.86
N ASN A 222 28.38 1.07 6.88
CA ASN A 222 29.43 2.05 7.11
C ASN A 222 28.87 3.44 7.43
N TRP A 223 27.81 3.83 6.74
CA TRP A 223 27.08 5.05 7.04
C TRP A 223 26.50 5.02 8.47
N ARG A 224 25.93 3.88 8.89
CA ARG A 224 25.47 3.69 10.27
C ARG A 224 26.61 3.89 11.30
N LYS A 225 27.77 3.27 11.07
CA LYS A 225 28.95 3.45 11.95
C LYS A 225 29.43 4.91 12.01
N HIS A 226 29.38 5.61 10.88
CA HIS A 226 29.74 7.02 10.81
C HIS A 226 28.81 7.89 11.66
N LEU A 227 27.50 7.63 11.57
CA LEU A 227 26.48 8.28 12.40
C LEU A 227 26.65 7.98 13.89
N ASP A 228 26.93 6.73 14.25
CA ASP A 228 27.17 6.32 15.64
C ASP A 228 28.40 7.04 16.24
N THR A 229 29.45 7.22 15.44
CA THR A 229 30.67 7.92 15.87
C THR A 229 30.43 9.41 16.11
N ALA A 230 29.55 10.03 15.31
CA ALA A 230 29.19 11.44 15.46
C ALA A 230 28.31 11.71 16.69
N ASN A 231 27.59 10.69 17.18
CA ASN A 231 26.74 10.75 18.37
C ASN A 231 25.82 11.99 18.41
N ILE A 232 24.99 12.13 17.36
CA ILE A 232 24.04 13.24 17.22
C ILE A 232 23.06 13.24 18.41
N PRO A 233 22.98 14.32 19.20
CA PRO A 233 22.08 14.40 20.34
C PRO A 233 20.60 14.24 19.93
N ASP A 234 19.82 13.58 20.80
CA ASP A 234 18.37 13.38 20.64
C ASP A 234 17.94 12.69 19.33
N LEU A 235 18.85 11.92 18.70
CA LEU A 235 18.60 11.17 17.48
C LEU A 235 18.69 9.67 17.74
N GLU A 236 17.54 9.00 17.74
CA GLU A 236 17.53 7.54 17.74
C GLU A 236 17.61 7.04 16.29
N ILE A 237 18.57 6.17 16.01
CA ILE A 237 18.76 5.58 14.68
C ILE A 237 18.39 4.10 14.77
N ARG A 238 17.53 3.62 13.87
CA ARG A 238 17.22 2.19 13.70
C ARG A 238 17.63 1.71 12.30
N GLY A 239 17.98 0.44 12.21
CA GLY A 239 18.58 -0.15 11.01
C GLY A 239 20.11 0.01 10.97
N PRO A 240 20.73 -0.33 9.84
CA PRO A 240 20.14 -0.55 8.52
C PRO A 240 19.37 -1.89 8.41
N VAL A 241 18.26 -1.87 7.69
CA VAL A 241 17.45 -3.07 7.35
C VAL A 241 16.99 -3.00 5.90
N SER A 242 16.67 -4.13 5.28
CA SER A 242 16.03 -4.14 3.96
C SER A 242 14.70 -3.38 4.02
N ALA A 243 14.38 -2.62 2.96
CA ALA A 243 13.08 -1.99 2.83
C ALA A 243 11.96 -3.04 2.67
N PRO A 244 10.69 -2.74 3.01
CA PRO A 244 9.59 -3.71 2.92
C PRO A 244 9.45 -4.33 1.53
N VAL A 245 9.72 -3.54 0.50
CA VAL A 245 10.03 -4.04 -0.84
C VAL A 245 11.53 -3.96 -1.05
N GLU A 246 12.19 -5.10 -0.90
CA GLU A 246 13.65 -5.23 -0.91
C GLU A 246 14.27 -4.79 -2.24
N LYS A 247 13.59 -5.00 -3.36
CA LYS A 247 14.13 -4.74 -4.70
C LYS A 247 13.08 -4.10 -5.60
N ILE A 248 13.45 -3.07 -6.36
CA ILE A 248 12.60 -2.42 -7.37
C ILE A 248 13.47 -2.05 -8.56
N ASN A 249 13.04 -2.37 -9.78
CA ASN A 249 13.75 -2.07 -11.04
C ASN A 249 15.21 -2.57 -11.04
N GLY A 250 15.48 -3.73 -10.41
CA GLY A 250 16.85 -4.24 -10.32
C GLY A 250 17.70 -3.62 -9.20
N GLU A 251 17.22 -2.59 -8.50
CA GLU A 251 17.92 -1.93 -7.40
C GLU A 251 17.45 -2.48 -6.05
N TYR A 252 18.40 -2.96 -5.25
CA TYR A 252 18.19 -3.36 -3.86
C TYR A 252 18.11 -2.12 -2.97
N ARG A 253 17.19 -2.17 -2.00
CA ARG A 253 16.77 -1.05 -1.15
C ARG A 253 17.05 -1.38 0.31
N VAL A 254 17.95 -0.63 0.92
CA VAL A 254 18.26 -0.67 2.35
C VAL A 254 17.83 0.64 2.97
N GLN A 255 17.23 0.61 4.15
CA GLN A 255 16.73 1.80 4.82
C GLN A 255 17.27 1.93 6.24
N LEU A 256 17.47 3.18 6.65
CA LEU A 256 17.67 3.59 8.03
C LEU A 256 16.51 4.49 8.44
N TRP A 257 16.14 4.40 9.71
CA TRP A 257 15.13 5.25 10.31
C TRP A 257 15.79 6.17 11.32
N TYR A 258 15.57 7.46 11.16
CA TYR A 258 15.97 8.45 12.16
C TYR A 258 14.75 8.97 12.85
N PHE A 259 14.77 8.84 14.15
CA PHE A 259 13.75 9.38 14.99
C PHE A 259 14.31 10.57 15.76
N ALA A 260 13.85 11.76 15.39
CA ALA A 260 14.41 13.02 15.84
C ALA A 260 13.40 13.79 16.68
N ALA A 261 13.82 14.32 17.83
CA ALA A 261 13.01 15.29 18.57
C ALA A 261 12.97 16.66 17.84
N ARG A 262 14.06 17.03 17.16
CA ARG A 262 14.22 18.33 16.48
C ARG A 262 14.72 18.15 15.05
N VAL A 263 13.80 18.06 14.11
CA VAL A 263 14.09 17.70 12.71
C VAL A 263 15.15 18.61 12.06
N ILE A 264 15.07 19.93 12.25
CA ILE A 264 15.98 20.88 11.60
C ILE A 264 17.43 20.66 12.07
N GLN A 265 17.63 20.48 13.38
CA GLN A 265 18.97 20.31 13.95
C GLN A 265 19.57 18.96 13.60
N SER A 266 18.77 17.88 13.73
CA SER A 266 19.22 16.54 13.35
C SER A 266 19.55 16.47 11.86
N MET A 267 18.73 17.08 10.98
CA MET A 267 19.01 17.10 9.55
C MET A 267 20.25 17.90 9.18
N ALA A 268 20.50 19.04 9.83
CA ALA A 268 21.72 19.81 9.61
C ALA A 268 22.98 18.98 9.93
N GLN A 269 22.96 18.25 11.05
CA GLN A 269 24.08 17.39 11.44
C GLN A 269 24.23 16.17 10.51
N ILE A 270 23.12 15.52 10.14
CA ILE A 270 23.12 14.42 9.17
C ILE A 270 23.68 14.89 7.83
N GLN A 271 23.29 16.06 7.35
CA GLN A 271 23.78 16.62 6.10
C GLN A 271 25.28 16.93 6.17
N GLN A 272 25.77 17.52 7.25
CA GLN A 272 27.19 17.77 7.44
C GLN A 272 28.02 16.48 7.42
N LEU A 273 27.54 15.42 8.08
CA LEU A 273 28.18 14.11 8.06
C LEU A 273 28.13 13.48 6.66
N ARG A 274 27.03 13.67 5.94
CA ARG A 274 26.85 13.14 4.58
C ARG A 274 27.84 13.76 3.62
N GLU A 275 28.11 15.06 3.74
CA GLU A 275 29.12 15.77 2.92
C GLU A 275 30.55 15.26 3.17
N SER A 276 30.83 14.79 4.39
CA SER A 276 32.13 14.19 4.75
C SER A 276 32.27 12.71 4.37
N PHE A 277 31.17 12.04 3.99
CA PHE A 277 31.16 10.61 3.72
C PHE A 277 31.33 10.33 2.23
N GLU A 278 32.31 9.48 1.91
CA GLU A 278 32.60 9.12 0.53
C GLU A 278 31.63 8.05 0.03
N TRP A 279 30.63 8.48 -0.74
CA TRP A 279 29.72 7.60 -1.45
C TRP A 279 30.30 7.16 -2.79
N ASP A 280 30.10 5.89 -3.12
CA ASP A 280 30.36 5.41 -4.48
C ASP A 280 29.31 5.93 -5.46
N LYS A 281 29.71 6.15 -6.71
CA LYS A 281 28.86 6.69 -7.78
C LYS A 281 27.65 5.81 -8.10
N ASP A 282 27.72 4.52 -7.81
CA ASP A 282 26.61 3.57 -8.04
C ASP A 282 25.59 3.54 -6.88
N ILE A 283 25.84 4.26 -5.79
CA ILE A 283 24.91 4.37 -4.66
C ILE A 283 23.99 5.56 -4.88
N GLN A 284 22.69 5.31 -4.83
CA GLN A 284 21.67 6.36 -4.79
C GLN A 284 21.05 6.42 -3.41
N GLU A 285 21.09 7.59 -2.79
CA GLU A 285 20.48 7.84 -1.49
C GLU A 285 19.30 8.81 -1.62
N HIS A 286 18.32 8.64 -0.73
CA HIS A 286 17.16 9.51 -0.63
C HIS A 286 16.75 9.64 0.83
N ILE A 287 16.64 10.87 1.32
CA ILE A 287 16.18 11.16 2.67
C ILE A 287 14.79 11.80 2.58
N ASP A 288 13.81 11.13 3.19
CA ASP A 288 12.41 11.56 3.27
C ASP A 288 12.12 11.99 4.71
N VAL A 289 11.90 13.29 4.89
CA VAL A 289 11.67 13.92 6.20
C VAL A 289 10.18 13.88 6.51
N ASP A 290 9.85 13.43 7.72
CA ASP A 290 8.46 13.17 8.14
C ASP A 290 7.75 12.19 7.19
N ALA A 291 8.47 11.10 6.88
CA ALA A 291 8.07 10.09 5.92
C ALA A 291 6.64 9.61 6.19
N PHE A 292 5.76 9.87 5.23
CA PHE A 292 4.36 9.47 5.30
C PHE A 292 4.17 8.05 4.81
N ASN A 293 4.92 7.61 3.80
CA ASN A 293 4.84 6.25 3.26
C ASN A 293 6.10 5.46 3.65
N LEU A 294 5.91 4.39 4.44
CA LEU A 294 7.01 3.57 4.94
C LEU A 294 7.36 2.38 4.03
N MET A 295 6.59 2.15 2.95
CA MET A 295 6.85 1.11 1.93
C MET A 295 7.80 1.56 0.80
#